data_AF-G4STV6-F1
#
_entry.id   AF-G4STV6-F1
#
_cell.length_a   1.000
_cell.length_b   1.000
_cell.length_c   1.000
_cell.angle_alpha   90.00
_cell.angle_beta   90.00
_cell.angle_gamma   90.00
#
_symmetry.space_group_name_H-M   'P 1'
#
loop_
_entity.id
_entity.type
_entity.pdbx_description
1 polymer ?
#
loop_
_entity_poly.entity_id
_entity_poly.type
_entity_poly.pdbx_seq_one_letter_code
_entity_poly.pdbx_strand_id
1 'polypeptide(L)' 'MAETDVTLTRPAKPSQKKGKKPAVPGIPVAARLVVSRVLSDDGDVLAEWLLLTNVKDVDASTLALWY' A
#
# COMPACT_ATOMS: atom_id res chain seq x y z
N MET A 1 14.10 -4.70 6.08
CA MET A 1 12.96 -4.36 5.19
C MET A 1 12.23 -5.63 4.84
N ALA A 2 10.92 -5.57 4.59
CA ALA A 2 10.13 -6.73 4.18
C ALA A 2 9.13 -6.35 3.08
N GLU A 3 8.78 -7.29 2.21
CA GLU A 3 7.77 -7.07 1.16
C GLU A 3 6.93 -8.32 0.91
N THR A 4 5.73 -8.14 0.37
CA THR A 4 4.85 -9.23 -0.05
C THR A 4 3.85 -8.80 -1.12
N ASP A 5 3.45 -9.73 -1.99
CA ASP A 5 2.37 -9.51 -2.95
C ASP A 5 1.00 -9.48 -2.23
N VAL A 6 0.15 -8.53 -2.59
CA VAL A 6 -1.19 -8.36 -2.03
C VAL A 6 -2.23 -8.11 -3.12
N THR A 7 -3.49 -8.46 -2.86
CA THR A 7 -4.60 -8.20 -3.78
C THR A 7 -5.64 -7.31 -3.12
N LEU A 8 -5.91 -6.16 -3.73
CA LEU A 8 -6.94 -5.22 -3.25
C LEU A 8 -8.29 -5.59 -3.86
N THR A 9 -9.22 -6.03 -3.02
CA THR A 9 -10.55 -6.51 -3.45
C THR A 9 -11.70 -5.57 -3.07
N ARG A 10 -11.41 -4.45 -2.39
CA ARG A 10 -12.43 -3.54 -1.88
C ARG A 10 -13.22 -2.90 -3.03
N PRO A 11 -14.56 -3.00 -3.05
CA PRO A 11 -15.40 -2.28 -4.01
C PRO A 11 -15.20 -0.77 -3.94
N ALA A 12 -15.27 -0.11 -5.10
CA ALA A 12 -15.24 1.34 -5.18
C ALA A 12 -16.48 1.93 -4.48
N LYS A 13 -16.29 3.06 -3.80
CA LYS A 13 -17.38 3.87 -3.24
C LYS A 13 -17.50 5.16 -4.06
N PRO A 14 -18.39 5.21 -5.06
CA PRO A 14 -18.52 6.38 -5.93
C PRO A 14 -18.95 7.63 -5.15
N SER A 15 -18.65 8.80 -5.69
CA SER A 15 -19.08 10.08 -5.08
C SER A 15 -20.60 10.15 -4.93
N GLN A 16 -21.05 10.47 -3.71
CA GLN A 16 -22.46 10.58 -3.32
C GLN A 16 -23.04 11.98 -3.57
N LYS A 17 -22.26 12.93 -4.14
CA LYS A 17 -22.70 14.33 -4.38
C LYS A 17 -23.94 14.45 -5.28
N LYS A 18 -24.19 13.46 -6.15
CA LYS A 18 -25.37 13.41 -7.05
C LYS A 18 -26.40 12.36 -6.60
N GLY A 19 -26.50 12.11 -5.30
CA GLY A 19 -27.41 11.11 -4.72
C GLY A 19 -26.72 9.82 -4.26
N LYS A 20 -27.48 8.96 -3.58
CA LYS A 20 -26.99 7.68 -3.06
C LYS A 20 -26.60 6.75 -4.21
N LYS A 21 -25.31 6.39 -4.27
CA LYS A 21 -24.78 5.43 -5.24
C LYS A 21 -24.29 4.18 -4.52
N PRO A 22 -24.65 2.97 -5.00
CA PRO A 22 -24.15 1.74 -4.41
C PRO A 22 -22.63 1.61 -4.59
N ALA A 23 -22.02 0.76 -3.77
CA ALA A 23 -20.64 0.35 -4.00
C ALA A 23 -20.55 -0.45 -5.30
N VAL A 24 -19.52 -0.20 -6.10
CA VAL A 24 -19.32 -0.86 -7.39
C VAL A 24 -18.11 -1.78 -7.28
N PRO A 25 -18.28 -3.11 -7.32
CA PRO A 25 -17.15 -4.03 -7.36
C PRO A 25 -16.39 -3.87 -8.68
N GLY A 26 -15.08 -3.65 -8.59
CA GLY A 26 -14.18 -3.62 -9.74
C GLY A 26 -13.33 -4.88 -9.83
N ILE A 27 -12.46 -4.94 -10.84
CA ILE A 27 -11.45 -6.00 -10.95
C ILE A 27 -10.46 -5.83 -9.77
N PRO A 28 -10.11 -6.90 -9.04
CA PRO A 28 -9.12 -6.84 -7.98
C PRO A 28 -7.78 -6.30 -8.49
N VAL A 29 -7.13 -5.45 -7.71
CA VAL A 29 -5.84 -4.85 -8.09
C VAL A 29 -4.71 -5.65 -7.45
N ALA A 30 -3.87 -6.26 -8.29
CA ALA A 30 -2.61 -6.83 -7.84
C ALA A 30 -1.64 -5.70 -7.45
N ALA A 31 -1.13 -5.76 -6.23
CA ALA A 31 -0.22 -4.78 -5.66
C ALA A 31 0.85 -5.49 -4.82
N ARG A 32 1.78 -4.70 -4.31
CA ARG A 32 2.85 -5.12 -3.41
C ARG A 32 2.84 -4.22 -2.18
N LEU A 33 2.93 -4.83 -1.01
CA LEU A 33 3.14 -4.14 0.26
C LEU A 33 4.63 -4.16 0.60
N VAL A 34 5.21 -2.99 0.83
CA VAL A 34 6.59 -2.81 1.29
C VAL A 34 6.56 -2.22 2.70
N VAL A 35 7.28 -2.83 3.62
CA VAL A 35 7.44 -2.39 5.01
C VAL A 35 8.87 -1.90 5.21
N SER A 36 9.01 -0.59 5.44
CA SER A 36 10.28 0.06 5.79
C SER A 36 10.25 0.46 7.26
N ARG A 37 11.30 0.12 8.00
CA ARG A 37 11.45 0.44 9.42
C ARG A 37 12.82 1.02 9.69
N VAL A 38 12.86 2.08 10.49
CA VAL A 38 14.09 2.59 11.09
C VAL A 38 14.11 2.09 12.53
N LEU A 39 15.20 1.42 12.91
CA LEU A 39 15.39 0.87 14.25
C LEU A 39 16.45 1.66 15.01
N SER A 40 16.31 1.76 16.33
CA SER A 40 17.38 2.21 17.21
C SER A 40 18.44 1.10 17.36
N ASP A 41 19.57 1.44 17.98
CA ASP A 41 20.62 0.46 18.31
C ASP A 41 20.12 -0.63 19.27
N ASP A 42 19.15 -0.30 20.12
CA ASP A 42 18.48 -1.24 21.04
C ASP A 42 17.37 -2.07 20.37
N GLY A 43 17.09 -1.81 19.09
CA GLY A 43 16.10 -2.52 18.29
C GLY A 43 14.67 -1.93 18.32
N ASP A 44 14.47 -0.79 18.96
CA ASP A 44 13.18 -0.11 19.00
C ASP A 44 12.82 0.48 17.64
N VAL A 45 11.53 0.44 17.26
CA VAL A 45 11.05 1.05 16.01
C VAL A 45 10.95 2.56 16.19
N LEU A 46 11.85 3.30 15.55
CA LEU A 46 11.85 4.76 15.53
C LEU A 46 10.85 5.32 14.51
N ALA A 47 10.69 4.63 13.38
CA ALA A 47 9.73 4.97 12.34
C ALA A 47 9.35 3.75 11.49
N GLU A 48 8.13 3.73 10.97
CA GLU A 48 7.61 2.69 10.08
C GLU A 48 6.80 3.32 8.93
N TRP A 49 7.05 2.83 7.72
CA TRP A 49 6.23 3.11 6.54
C TRP A 49 5.64 1.82 5.99
N LEU A 50 4.34 1.85 5.73
CA LEU A 50 3.58 0.82 5.04
C LEU A 50 3.22 1.33 3.65
N LEU A 51 4.02 0.94 2.65
CA LEU A 51 3.88 1.44 1.28
C LEU A 51 3.13 0.41 0.44
N LEU A 52 2.05 0.83 -0.19
CA LEU A 52 1.27 0.01 -1.11
C LEU A 52 1.49 0.50 -2.54
N THR A 53 2.05 -0.35 -3.39
CA THR A 53 2.43 0.01 -4.76
C THR A 53 1.93 -1.02 -5.78
N ASN A 54 1.56 -0.57 -6.98
CA ASN A 54 1.37 -1.44 -8.14
C ASN A 54 2.59 -1.47 -9.07
N VAL A 55 3.68 -0.77 -8.71
CA VAL A 55 4.94 -0.77 -9.45
C VAL A 55 5.76 -2.00 -9.04
N LYS A 56 5.97 -2.91 -10.00
CA LYS A 56 6.72 -4.16 -9.78
C LYS A 56 8.16 -4.12 -10.29
N ASP A 57 8.47 -3.24 -11.23
CA ASP A 57 9.77 -3.19 -11.91
C ASP A 57 10.85 -2.40 -11.14
N VAL A 58 10.52 -1.92 -9.94
CA VAL A 58 11.42 -1.14 -9.07
C VAL A 58 11.67 -1.91 -7.78
N ASP A 59 12.91 -1.94 -7.33
CA ASP A 59 13.28 -2.58 -6.07
C ASP A 59 12.64 -1.87 -4.86
N ALA A 60 12.24 -2.63 -3.85
CA ALA A 60 11.54 -2.07 -2.70
C ALA A 60 12.42 -1.14 -1.85
N SER A 61 13.75 -1.31 -1.86
CA SER A 61 14.67 -0.36 -1.21
C SER A 61 14.65 1.01 -1.89
N THR A 62 14.53 1.05 -3.22
CA THR A 62 14.42 2.30 -3.98
C THR A 62 13.08 2.98 -3.72
N LEU A 63 11.99 2.21 -3.69
CA LEU A 63 10.66 2.73 -3.36
C LEU A 63 10.59 3.33 -1.96
N ALA A 64 11.28 2.72 -0.99
CA ALA A 64 11.33 3.22 0.38
C ALA A 64 12.07 4.56 0.52
N LEU A 65 12.90 4.96 -0.46
CA LEU A 65 13.59 6.26 -0.46
C LEU A 65 12.74 7.40 -1.03
N TRP A 66 11.61 7.11 -1.68
CA TRP A 66 10.73 8.13 -2.27
C TRP A 66 9.71 8.71 -1.27
N TYR A 67 9.60 8.15 -0.07
CA TYR A 67 8.60 8.46 0.96
C TYR A 67 9.24 8.53 2.36
#